data_AF-A0A3D9C583-F1
#
_entry.id   AF-A0A3D9C583-F1
#
_cell.length_a   1.000
_cell.length_b   1.000
_cell.length_c   1.000
_cell.angle_alpha   90.00
_cell.angle_beta   90.00
_cell.angle_gamma   90.00
#
_symmetry.space_group_name_H-M   'P 1'
#
loop_
_entity.id
_entity.type
_entity.pdbx_description
1 polymer ?
#
loop_
_entity_poly.entity_id
_entity_poly.type
_entity_poly.pdbx_seq_one_letter_code
_entity_poly.pdbx_strand_id
1 'polypeptide(L)'
;MNTIKISVDIKQTESILLFTITVHNFSEKIIYSNISDDSGGFTRRTVNLYDEHQNKVHRGVNYISPTTYTENVIAIETGATAQFVIPAKLEEMYDELFLNFRGANFNVTKNKTYYFQMEYFGSTSDMIPFKIN
;
A
#
# COMPACT_ATOMS: atom_id res chain seq x y z
N MET A 1 6.18 15.18 -16.92
CA MET A 1 7.27 14.88 -15.98
C MET A 1 6.62 14.58 -14.63
N ASN A 2 6.91 13.42 -14.02
CA ASN A 2 6.24 13.05 -12.77
C ASN A 2 6.65 14.01 -11.66
N THR A 3 5.67 14.65 -11.05
CA THR A 3 5.83 15.67 -10.00
C THR A 3 6.16 15.04 -8.64
N ILE A 4 5.97 13.73 -8.53
CA ILE A 4 6.18 12.94 -7.33
C ILE A 4 6.93 11.66 -7.69
N LYS A 5 7.85 11.23 -6.81
CA LYS A 5 8.41 9.88 -6.82
C LYS A 5 7.93 9.11 -5.60
N ILE A 6 7.53 7.86 -5.80
CA ILE A 6 7.12 6.94 -4.74
C ILE A 6 8.17 5.84 -4.64
N SER A 7 8.72 5.66 -3.45
CA SER A 7 9.64 4.56 -3.14
C SER A 7 8.99 3.67 -2.08
N VAL A 8 9.19 2.36 -2.20
CA VAL A 8 8.62 1.38 -1.28
C VAL A 8 9.75 0.52 -0.73
N ASP A 9 9.75 0.33 0.59
CA ASP A 9 10.57 -0.66 1.28
C ASP A 9 9.66 -1.65 2.01
N ILE A 10 9.95 -2.94 1.91
CA ILE A 10 9.16 -4.00 2.53
C ILE A 10 9.99 -4.67 3.62
N LYS A 11 9.55 -4.53 4.86
CA LYS A 11 10.11 -5.26 5.99
C LYS A 11 9.20 -6.44 6.33
N GLN A 12 9.74 -7.63 6.21
CA GLN A 12 9.03 -8.88 6.51
C GLN A 12 9.76 -9.67 7.60
N THR A 13 9.01 -10.10 8.61
CA THR A 13 9.39 -11.12 9.60
C THR A 13 8.34 -12.24 9.59
N GLU A 14 8.49 -13.25 10.45
CA GLU A 14 7.52 -14.34 10.60
C GLU A 14 6.11 -13.86 10.97
N SER A 15 5.99 -12.70 11.64
CA SER A 15 4.72 -12.19 12.19
C SER A 15 4.33 -10.81 11.68
N ILE A 16 5.18 -10.14 10.92
CA ILE A 16 5.02 -8.73 10.57
C ILE A 16 5.35 -8.53 9.08
N LEU A 17 4.41 -7.93 8.34
CA LEU A 17 4.66 -7.34 7.02
C LEU A 17 4.40 -5.83 7.11
N LEU A 18 5.44 -5.01 6.92
CA LEU A 18 5.35 -3.55 6.92
C LEU A 18 5.83 -3.01 5.58
N PHE A 19 4.99 -2.19 4.96
CA PHE A 19 5.28 -1.51 3.71
C PHE A 19 5.55 -0.04 4.02
N THR A 20 6.81 0.36 4.01
CA THR A 20 7.22 1.74 4.23
C THR A 20 7.20 2.46 2.90
N ILE A 21 6.32 3.45 2.79
CA ILE A 21 6.16 4.26 1.59
C ILE A 21 6.81 5.62 1.82
N THR A 22 7.67 6.02 0.90
CA THR A 22 8.27 7.36 0.87
C THR A 22 7.80 8.08 -0.38
N VAL A 23 7.18 9.24 -0.19
CA VAL A 23 6.69 10.12 -1.24
C VAL A 23 7.60 11.35 -1.29
N HIS A 24 8.26 11.57 -2.43
CA HIS A 24 9.14 12.72 -2.67
C HIS A 24 8.41 13.75 -3.54
N ASN A 25 8.32 15.00 -3.10
CA ASN A 25 7.73 16.09 -3.88
C ASN A 25 8.80 16.80 -4.71
N PHE A 26 8.81 16.57 -6.02
CA PHE A 26 9.66 17.28 -6.97
C PHE A 26 8.93 18.40 -7.72
N SER A 27 7.71 18.72 -7.29
CA SER A 27 6.90 19.77 -7.89
C SER A 27 7.22 21.14 -7.33
N GLU A 28 6.89 22.18 -8.09
CA GLU A 28 7.01 23.59 -7.67
C GLU A 28 5.92 24.02 -6.66
N LYS A 29 5.06 23.09 -6.21
CA LYS A 29 3.93 23.37 -5.32
C LYS A 29 3.93 22.46 -4.11
N ILE A 30 3.35 22.94 -3.01
CA ILE A 30 3.02 22.13 -1.84
C ILE A 30 1.93 21.14 -2.24
N ILE A 31 2.10 19.87 -1.87
CA ILE A 31 1.09 18.83 -2.06
C ILE A 31 0.32 18.68 -0.75
N TYR A 32 -0.96 19.02 -0.79
CA TYR A 32 -1.90 18.69 0.28
C TYR A 32 -2.51 17.32 0.00
N SER A 33 -2.39 16.42 0.96
CA SER A 33 -2.57 15.00 0.71
C SER A 33 -3.27 14.33 1.88
N ASN A 34 -4.39 13.66 1.61
CA ASN A 34 -5.11 12.87 2.61
C ASN A 34 -4.42 11.49 2.72
N ILE A 35 -3.19 11.48 3.23
CA ILE A 35 -2.46 10.25 3.60
C ILE A 35 -2.82 9.98 5.06
N SER A 36 -3.99 9.40 5.25
CA SER A 36 -4.36 8.75 6.49
C SER A 36 -4.83 7.35 6.16
N ASP A 37 -4.18 6.36 6.76
CA ASP A 37 -4.63 4.98 6.70
C ASP A 37 -5.37 4.56 7.98
N ASP A 38 -5.75 5.51 8.85
CA ASP A 38 -6.64 5.27 9.99
C ASP A 38 -7.99 4.67 9.56
N SER A 39 -8.34 4.79 8.29
CA SER A 39 -9.58 4.32 7.73
C SER A 39 -9.36 3.18 6.73
N GLY A 40 -8.12 2.90 6.34
CA GLY A 40 -7.81 2.00 5.22
C GLY A 40 -8.12 2.59 3.84
N GLY A 41 -8.73 3.77 3.77
CA GLY A 41 -9.20 4.39 2.52
C GLY A 41 -8.05 4.79 1.59
N PHE A 42 -6.89 5.13 2.16
CA PHE A 42 -5.69 5.40 1.40
C PHE A 42 -5.20 4.12 0.71
N THR A 43 -4.93 3.07 1.49
CA THR A 43 -4.49 1.78 0.99
C THR A 43 -5.44 1.21 -0.06
N ARG A 44 -6.76 1.31 0.17
CA ARG A 44 -7.78 0.89 -0.80
C ARG A 44 -7.65 1.55 -2.16
N ARG A 45 -7.20 2.80 -2.24
CA ARG A 45 -7.13 3.53 -3.52
C ARG A 45 -5.78 3.36 -4.20
N THR A 46 -4.72 3.17 -3.43
CA THR A 46 -3.36 3.32 -3.92
C THR A 46 -2.59 2.01 -4.04
N VAL A 47 -2.94 0.97 -3.27
CA VAL A 47 -2.19 -0.29 -3.24
C VAL A 47 -2.68 -1.27 -4.30
N ASN A 48 -1.73 -1.79 -5.08
CA ASN A 48 -1.94 -2.86 -6.04
C ASN A 48 -1.01 -4.03 -5.72
N LEU A 49 -1.48 -5.24 -5.99
CA LEU A 49 -0.71 -6.46 -5.85
C LEU A 49 -0.70 -7.20 -7.19
N TYR A 50 0.45 -7.78 -7.53
CA TYR A 50 0.64 -8.57 -8.75
C TYR A 50 1.23 -9.94 -8.41
N ASP A 51 0.89 -10.94 -9.21
CA ASP A 51 1.43 -12.31 -9.08
C ASP A 51 2.82 -12.46 -9.73
N GLU A 52 3.36 -13.68 -9.68
CA GLU A 52 4.66 -14.04 -10.28
C GLU A 52 4.75 -13.82 -11.80
N HIS A 53 3.61 -13.69 -12.47
CA HIS A 53 3.48 -13.43 -13.89
C HIS A 53 3.14 -11.95 -14.18
N GLN A 54 3.19 -11.08 -13.16
CA GLN A 54 2.82 -9.67 -13.23
C GLN A 54 1.35 -9.43 -13.60
N ASN A 55 0.47 -10.41 -13.39
CA ASN A 55 -0.96 -10.19 -13.49
C ASN A 55 -1.46 -9.54 -12.20
N LYS A 56 -2.37 -8.58 -12.33
CA LYS A 56 -2.97 -7.90 -11.18
C LYS A 56 -3.83 -8.88 -10.38
N VAL A 57 -3.52 -9.05 -9.10
CA VAL A 57 -4.29 -9.89 -8.19
C VAL A 57 -5.61 -9.20 -7.88
N HIS A 58 -6.70 -9.94 -7.95
CA HIS A 58 -8.01 -9.44 -7.59
C HIS A 58 -8.06 -9.06 -6.11
N ARG A 59 -8.61 -7.88 -5.82
CA ARG A 59 -8.95 -7.49 -4.46
C ARG A 59 -10.14 -8.30 -4.00
N GLY A 60 -10.10 -8.83 -2.78
CA GLY A 60 -11.25 -9.48 -2.18
C GLY A 60 -12.31 -8.47 -1.72
N VAL A 61 -13.37 -8.99 -1.11
CA VAL A 61 -14.49 -8.18 -0.59
C VAL A 61 -14.06 -7.59 0.75
N ASN A 62 -13.95 -6.26 0.84
CA ASN A 62 -13.70 -5.59 2.12
C ASN A 62 -14.99 -5.58 2.95
N TYR A 63 -14.97 -6.27 4.10
CA TYR A 63 -16.15 -6.42 4.96
C TYR A 63 -16.40 -5.25 5.92
N ILE A 64 -15.48 -4.29 6.08
CA ILE A 64 -15.61 -3.25 7.10
C ILE A 64 -15.21 -1.89 6.52
N SER A 65 -16.21 -1.02 6.33
CA SER A 65 -15.95 0.41 6.21
C SER A 65 -15.58 0.95 7.60
N PRO A 66 -14.55 1.80 7.72
CA PRO A 66 -14.12 2.35 8.99
C PRO A 66 -15.25 3.18 9.63
N THR A 67 -15.47 2.98 10.94
CA THR A 67 -16.49 3.70 11.72
C THR A 67 -16.06 5.13 12.09
N THR A 68 -14.77 5.43 11.98
CA THR A 68 -14.17 6.76 12.18
C THR A 68 -13.22 7.08 11.05
N TYR A 69 -13.48 8.18 10.35
CA TYR A 69 -12.67 8.69 9.25
C TYR A 69 -11.89 9.91 9.74
N THR A 70 -10.61 9.73 10.08
CA THR A 70 -9.69 10.84 10.33
C THR A 70 -8.94 11.15 9.05
N GLU A 71 -9.28 12.26 8.39
CA GLU A 71 -8.41 12.83 7.35
C GLU A 71 -7.27 13.59 8.03
N ASN A 72 -6.14 12.92 8.21
CA ASN A 72 -4.90 13.63 8.44
C ASN A 72 -4.44 14.18 7.08
N VAL A 73 -4.69 15.47 6.86
CA VAL A 73 -4.14 16.19 5.72
C VAL A 73 -2.66 16.40 6.02
N ILE A 74 -1.79 15.72 5.27
CA ILE A 74 -0.36 16.01 5.30
C ILE A 74 -0.02 16.99 4.20
N ALA A 75 0.80 17.98 4.52
CA ALA A 75 1.41 18.87 3.55
C ALA A 75 2.83 18.36 3.25
N ILE A 76 3.14 18.12 1.97
CA ILE A 76 4.48 17.78 1.52
C ILE A 76 5.04 19.00 0.82
N GLU A 77 5.93 19.71 1.49
CA GLU A 77 6.61 20.90 0.96
C GLU A 77 7.40 20.61 -0.32
N THR A 78 7.68 21.63 -1.11
CA THR A 78 8.51 21.50 -2.33
C THR A 78 9.92 21.01 -1.97
N GLY A 79 10.36 19.94 -2.63
CA GLY A 79 11.65 19.28 -2.36
C GLY A 79 11.66 18.39 -1.12
N ALA A 80 10.58 18.34 -0.35
CA ALA A 80 10.49 17.53 0.86
C ALA A 80 10.00 16.11 0.58
N THR A 81 10.07 15.28 1.63
CA THR A 81 9.58 13.90 1.62
C THR A 81 8.56 13.70 2.73
N ALA A 82 7.61 12.80 2.49
CA ALA A 82 6.74 12.25 3.52
C ALA A 82 6.90 10.74 3.55
N GLN A 83 6.83 10.17 4.75
CA GLN A 83 6.94 8.73 4.94
C GLN A 83 5.76 8.24 5.79
N PHE A 84 5.23 7.08 5.43
CA PHE A 84 4.21 6.38 6.20
C PHE A 84 4.36 4.88 6.04
N VAL A 85 3.81 4.14 7.01
CA VAL A 85 3.91 2.68 7.06
C VAL A 85 2.51 2.10 6.93
N ILE A 86 2.35 1.17 5.99
CA ILE A 86 1.12 0.40 5.82
C ILE A 86 1.39 -1.01 6.36
N PRO A 87 0.82 -1.40 7.51
CA PRO A 87 0.92 -2.75 8.01
C PRO A 87 -0.01 -3.68 7.24
N ALA A 88 0.45 -4.90 6.97
CA ALA A 88 -0.36 -5.99 6.47
C ALA A 88 -0.26 -7.21 7.38
N LYS A 89 -1.31 -8.03 7.36
CA LYS A 89 -1.37 -9.30 8.07
C LYS A 89 -1.78 -10.41 7.13
N LEU A 90 -1.29 -11.60 7.40
CA LEU A 90 -1.80 -12.81 6.76
C LEU A 90 -2.93 -13.36 7.63
N GLU A 91 -4.09 -13.57 7.03
CA GLU A 91 -5.27 -14.08 7.70
C GLU A 91 -5.79 -15.31 6.95
N GLU A 92 -6.00 -16.41 7.68
CA GLU A 92 -6.62 -17.62 7.14
C GLU A 92 -8.10 -17.61 7.49
N MET A 93 -8.97 -17.69 6.48
CA MET A 93 -10.42 -17.75 6.62
C MET A 93 -10.99 -18.74 5.62
N TYR A 94 -11.82 -19.69 6.10
CA TYR A 94 -12.49 -20.66 5.23
C TYR A 94 -11.55 -21.39 4.26
N ASP A 95 -10.38 -21.83 4.75
CA ASP A 95 -9.31 -22.49 3.97
C ASP A 95 -8.65 -21.62 2.88
N GLU A 96 -8.95 -20.32 2.83
CA GLU A 96 -8.26 -19.34 1.99
C GLU A 96 -7.30 -18.46 2.81
N LEU A 97 -6.19 -18.04 2.20
CA LEU A 97 -5.20 -17.15 2.80
C LEU A 97 -5.31 -15.75 2.18
N PHE A 98 -5.43 -14.74 3.03
CA PHE A 98 -5.57 -13.35 2.63
C PHE A 98 -4.38 -12.52 3.12
N LEU A 99 -3.80 -11.74 2.23
CA LEU A 99 -2.96 -10.60 2.61
C LEU A 99 -3.88 -9.42 2.89
N ASN A 100 -4.12 -9.17 4.17
CA ASN A 100 -5.04 -8.15 4.65
C ASN A 100 -4.28 -6.88 5.05
N PHE A 101 -4.55 -5.81 4.32
CA PHE A 101 -4.23 -4.44 4.70
C PHE A 101 -5.47 -3.79 5.30
N ARG A 102 -5.29 -2.74 6.09
CA ARG A 102 -6.46 -1.93 6.47
C ARG A 102 -7.09 -1.35 5.20
N GLY A 103 -8.33 -1.75 4.90
CA GLY A 103 -9.09 -1.26 3.75
C GLY A 103 -8.76 -1.91 2.39
N ALA A 104 -7.92 -2.95 2.34
CA ALA A 104 -7.75 -3.77 1.14
C ALA A 104 -7.29 -5.18 1.53
N ASN A 105 -7.87 -6.22 0.92
CA ASN A 105 -7.38 -7.58 1.07
C ASN A 105 -7.18 -8.24 -0.30
N PHE A 106 -6.29 -9.21 -0.35
CA PHE A 106 -5.94 -9.95 -1.56
C PHE A 106 -5.85 -11.43 -1.24
N ASN A 107 -6.42 -12.27 -2.09
CA ASN A 107 -6.23 -13.71 -1.99
C ASN A 107 -4.80 -14.02 -2.41
N VAL A 108 -4.07 -14.70 -1.54
CA VAL A 108 -2.69 -15.09 -1.76
C VAL A 108 -2.51 -16.58 -1.46
N THR A 109 -1.35 -17.09 -1.82
CA THR A 109 -0.97 -18.49 -1.61
C THR A 109 0.39 -18.53 -0.95
N LYS A 110 0.56 -19.42 0.03
CA LYS A 110 1.87 -19.67 0.64
C LYS A 110 2.89 -20.11 -0.40
N ASN A 111 4.15 -19.86 -0.09
CA ASN A 111 5.31 -20.17 -0.92
C ASN A 111 5.32 -19.52 -2.32
N LYS A 112 4.59 -18.43 -2.52
CA LYS A 112 4.61 -17.63 -3.76
C LYS A 112 5.21 -16.25 -3.55
N THR A 113 5.81 -15.73 -4.62
CA THR A 113 6.27 -14.35 -4.71
C THR A 113 5.16 -13.48 -5.28
N TYR A 114 4.95 -12.33 -4.66
CA TYR A 114 4.05 -11.28 -5.15
C TYR A 114 4.81 -9.98 -5.27
N TYR A 115 4.26 -9.04 -6.03
CA TYR A 115 4.82 -7.72 -6.22
C TYR A 115 3.86 -6.66 -5.71
N PHE A 116 4.33 -5.86 -4.77
CA PHE A 116 3.62 -4.70 -4.29
C PHE A 116 3.92 -3.50 -5.18
N GLN A 117 2.89 -2.74 -5.51
CA GLN A 117 3.03 -1.47 -6.21
C GLN A 117 2.06 -0.46 -5.63
N MET A 118 2.50 0.79 -5.58
CA MET A 118 1.65 1.88 -5.18
C MET A 118 1.46 2.89 -6.30
N GLU A 119 0.21 3.32 -6.48
CA GLU A 119 -0.18 4.37 -7.41
C GLU A 119 -0.77 5.56 -6.64
N TYR A 120 -0.18 6.74 -6.82
CA TYR A 120 -0.64 7.95 -6.14
C TYR A 120 -0.34 9.22 -6.94
N PHE A 121 -1.33 10.12 -7.06
CA PHE A 121 -1.24 11.36 -7.83
C PHE A 121 -0.70 11.18 -9.27
N GLY A 122 -1.07 10.07 -9.93
CA GLY A 122 -0.60 9.77 -11.29
C GLY A 122 0.85 9.29 -11.38
N SER A 123 1.55 9.13 -10.24
CA SER A 123 2.83 8.46 -10.15
C SER A 123 2.67 7.02 -9.67
N THR A 124 3.55 6.15 -10.13
CA THR A 124 3.58 4.73 -9.77
C THR A 124 4.96 4.38 -9.23
N SER A 125 5.02 3.62 -8.14
CA SER A 125 6.27 3.07 -7.63
C SER A 125 6.79 1.93 -8.50
N ASP A 126 8.05 1.55 -8.31
CA ASP A 126 8.54 0.26 -8.79
C ASP A 126 7.73 -0.88 -8.15
N MET A 127 7.69 -2.01 -8.85
CA MET A 127 7.12 -3.25 -8.33
C MET A 127 8.13 -3.91 -7.39
N ILE A 128 7.82 -3.97 -6.10
CA ILE A 128 8.73 -4.53 -5.10
C ILE A 128 8.32 -5.97 -4.77
N PRO A 129 9.18 -6.96 -5.01
CA PRO A 129 8.86 -8.35 -4.72
C PRO A 129 8.89 -8.64 -3.22
N PHE A 130 8.01 -9.51 -2.76
CA PHE A 130 8.03 -10.12 -1.43
C PHE A 130 7.41 -11.52 -1.48
N LYS A 131 7.73 -12.37 -0.51
CA LYS A 131 7.28 -13.77 -0.49
C LYS A 131 6.23 -13.99 0.59
N ILE A 132 5.16 -14.70 0.27
CA ILE A 132 4.24 -15.23 1.28
C ILE A 132 4.81 -16.56 1.76
N ASN A 133 5.16 -16.65 3.05
CA ASN A 133 5.67 -17.89 3.66
C ASN A 133 4.54 -18.70 4.28
#